data_AF-A0A949EZL4-F1
#
_entry.id   AF-A0A949EZL4-F1
#
_cell.length_a   1.000
_cell.length_b   1.000
_cell.length_c   1.000
_cell.angle_alpha   90.00
_cell.angle_beta   90.00
_cell.angle_gamma   90.00
#
_symmetry.space_group_name_H-M   'P 1'
#
loop_
_entity.id
_entity.type
_entity.pdbx_description
1 polymer ?
#
loop_
_entity_poly.entity_id
_entity_poly.type
_entity_poly.pdbx_seq_one_letter_code
_entity_poly.pdbx_strand_id
1 'polypeptide(L)'
;MQKDTVVVLDFGAQYNQLIARRVRECNIYCLLLPYNTPVSKIKSLRPKAIILTGGPSSVLQRGAPKCNKAIFELGVPVLGICYGMQLMGYLLGGKVGKSKRREYGHAELIEDKKDILYSGWKRKEKIWMSHGDQVLKLPKGFVRSGHTKNSKIASMFHPEKKIYGVQFHPEVVHTPKGMTIFKNFLYKAAGLKPNWTMKSFIKEAIKDIRAQVGKKDVVLGLSGGVDSSVTAVLLHKAIGKKLHCIFVDNGLLRKDEKQNVKRIFKGHFHIDLRVAEAESRFLNRLKGVADPEKKRKIIGREFIRVFEKEARK
;
A
#
# COMPACT_ATOMS: atom_id res chain seq x y z
N MET A 1 -5.53 17.96 -13.01
CA MET A 1 -4.58 17.06 -13.72
C MET A 1 -4.81 15.65 -13.22
N GLN A 2 -4.95 14.69 -14.13
CA GLN A 2 -5.07 13.28 -13.78
C GLN A 2 -3.70 12.76 -13.32
N LYS A 3 -3.65 12.05 -12.19
CA LYS A 3 -2.40 11.52 -11.63
C LYS A 3 -1.91 10.35 -12.46
N ASP A 4 -0.61 10.31 -12.73
CA ASP A 4 0.05 9.11 -13.22
C ASP A 4 -0.12 7.99 -12.18
N THR A 5 -1.05 7.08 -12.44
CA THR A 5 -1.52 6.10 -11.47
C THR A 5 -0.94 4.73 -11.79
N VAL A 6 -0.31 4.11 -10.80
CA VAL A 6 0.07 2.69 -10.83
C VAL A 6 -1.00 1.87 -10.12
N VAL A 7 -1.47 0.80 -10.78
CA VAL A 7 -2.39 -0.15 -10.15
C VAL A 7 -1.62 -1.36 -9.65
N VAL A 8 -1.72 -1.63 -8.35
CA VAL A 8 -1.17 -2.82 -7.72
C VAL A 8 -2.32 -3.79 -7.45
N LEU A 9 -2.30 -4.96 -8.08
CA LEU A 9 -3.32 -6.00 -7.92
C LEU A 9 -2.88 -7.01 -6.87
N ASP A 10 -3.70 -7.11 -5.82
CA ASP A 10 -3.41 -7.92 -4.64
C ASP A 10 -3.96 -9.34 -4.75
N PHE A 11 -3.06 -10.32 -4.73
CA PHE A 11 -3.35 -11.76 -4.72
C PHE A 11 -3.22 -12.39 -3.33
N GLY A 12 -3.18 -11.58 -2.27
CA GLY A 12 -3.20 -12.05 -0.87
C GLY A 12 -1.83 -12.29 -0.25
N ALA A 13 -0.75 -11.75 -0.84
CA ALA A 13 0.57 -11.81 -0.19
C ALA A 13 0.64 -10.96 1.08
N GLN A 14 1.39 -11.45 2.06
CA GLN A 14 1.72 -10.72 3.28
C GLN A 14 2.44 -9.37 3.01
N TYR A 15 3.11 -9.22 1.87
CA TYR A 15 3.89 -8.02 1.51
C TYR A 15 3.20 -7.10 0.49
N ASN A 16 1.91 -7.29 0.21
CA ASN A 16 1.13 -6.46 -0.73
C ASN A 16 1.20 -4.94 -0.45
N GLN A 17 1.03 -4.53 0.81
CA GLN A 17 1.11 -3.12 1.22
C GLN A 17 2.53 -2.58 1.12
N LEU A 18 3.54 -3.44 1.28
CA LEU A 18 4.94 -3.05 1.13
C LEU A 18 5.24 -2.69 -0.33
N ILE A 19 4.72 -3.43 -1.30
CA ILE A 19 4.82 -3.09 -2.73
C ILE A 19 4.24 -1.70 -2.99
N ALA A 20 3.03 -1.42 -2.52
CA ALA A 20 2.41 -0.10 -2.66
C ALA A 20 3.25 1.00 -1.99
N ARG A 21 3.85 0.71 -0.83
CA ARG A 21 4.76 1.62 -0.14
C ARG A 21 6.04 1.88 -0.96
N ARG A 22 6.66 0.85 -1.56
CA ARG A 22 7.85 1.03 -2.42
C ARG A 22 7.56 1.89 -3.65
N VAL A 23 6.38 1.75 -4.25
CA VAL A 23 5.94 2.63 -5.35
C VAL A 23 5.79 4.09 -4.87
N ARG A 24 5.21 4.31 -3.70
CA ARG A 24 5.06 5.65 -3.10
C ARG A 24 6.40 6.26 -2.67
N GLU A 25 7.34 5.46 -2.18
CA GLU A 25 8.72 5.88 -1.89
C GLU A 25 9.50 6.26 -3.17
N CYS A 26 9.02 5.83 -4.34
CA CYS A 26 9.47 6.32 -5.64
C CYS A 26 8.73 7.62 -6.07
N ASN A 27 8.00 8.28 -5.17
CA ASN A 27 7.20 9.48 -5.47
C ASN A 27 6.22 9.28 -6.64
N ILE A 28 5.64 8.07 -6.75
CA ILE A 28 4.60 7.73 -7.72
C ILE A 28 3.31 7.39 -6.99
N TYR A 29 2.18 7.91 -7.49
CA TYR A 29 0.88 7.59 -6.94
C TYR A 29 0.46 6.16 -7.32
N CYS A 30 -0.09 5.41 -6.37
CA CYS A 30 -0.59 4.08 -6.62
C CYS A 30 -1.86 3.75 -5.85
N LEU A 31 -2.64 2.84 -6.43
CA LEU A 31 -3.82 2.21 -5.85
C LEU A 31 -3.56 0.73 -5.65
N LEU A 32 -3.89 0.22 -4.47
CA LEU A 32 -3.90 -1.21 -4.17
C LEU A 32 -5.35 -1.71 -4.35
N LEU A 33 -5.56 -2.65 -5.26
CA LEU A 33 -6.89 -3.17 -5.61
C LEU A 33 -6.90 -4.70 -5.51
N PRO A 34 -8.04 -5.33 -5.20
CA PRO A 34 -8.16 -6.80 -5.22
C PRO A 34 -7.87 -7.39 -6.61
N TYR A 35 -7.30 -8.59 -6.68
CA TYR A 35 -6.97 -9.27 -7.94
C TYR A 35 -8.16 -9.45 -8.90
N ASN A 36 -9.37 -9.58 -8.37
CA ASN A 36 -10.62 -9.79 -9.11
C ASN A 36 -11.26 -8.48 -9.58
N THR A 37 -10.57 -7.35 -9.46
CA THR A 37 -11.06 -6.06 -9.95
C THR A 37 -11.36 -6.14 -11.45
N PRO A 38 -12.58 -5.77 -11.90
CA PRO A 38 -12.94 -5.82 -13.31
C PRO A 38 -12.01 -4.98 -14.19
N VAL A 39 -11.69 -5.47 -15.38
CA VAL A 39 -10.81 -4.78 -16.33
C VAL A 39 -11.38 -3.42 -16.73
N SER A 40 -12.70 -3.28 -16.81
CA SER A 40 -13.38 -2.01 -17.07
C SER A 40 -13.04 -0.95 -16.02
N LYS A 41 -13.07 -1.32 -14.73
CA LYS A 41 -12.67 -0.47 -13.61
C LYS A 41 -11.17 -0.15 -13.63
N ILE A 42 -10.33 -1.10 -14.01
CA ILE A 42 -8.89 -0.83 -14.19
C ILE A 42 -8.69 0.17 -15.33
N LYS A 43 -9.35 -0.02 -16.48
CA LYS A 43 -9.28 0.90 -17.63
C LYS A 43 -9.77 2.31 -17.28
N SER A 44 -10.84 2.45 -16.48
CA SER A 44 -11.35 3.78 -16.09
C SER A 44 -10.37 4.58 -15.24
N LEU A 45 -9.45 3.90 -14.53
CA LEU A 45 -8.37 4.54 -13.79
C LEU A 45 -7.23 5.04 -14.69
N ARG A 46 -7.21 4.64 -15.98
CA ARG A 46 -6.17 4.96 -16.96
C ARG A 46 -4.75 4.72 -16.40
N PRO A 47 -4.45 3.49 -15.93
CA PRO A 47 -3.17 3.19 -15.30
C PRO A 47 -2.02 3.46 -16.27
N LYS A 48 -0.88 3.87 -15.73
CA LYS A 48 0.37 3.98 -16.49
C LYS A 48 1.26 2.75 -16.37
N ALA A 49 1.05 1.96 -15.32
CA ALA A 49 1.68 0.68 -15.11
C ALA A 49 0.84 -0.19 -14.17
N ILE A 50 1.04 -1.50 -14.23
CA ILE A 50 0.36 -2.48 -13.37
C ILE A 50 1.39 -3.36 -12.68
N ILE A 51 1.19 -3.64 -11.39
CA ILE A 51 2.00 -4.58 -10.62
C ILE A 51 1.10 -5.69 -10.10
N LEU A 52 1.45 -6.95 -10.37
CA LEU A 52 0.79 -8.14 -9.83
C LEU A 52 1.60 -8.61 -8.62
N THR A 53 1.01 -8.58 -7.43
CA THR A 53 1.71 -8.96 -6.20
C THR A 53 1.97 -10.47 -6.12
N GLY A 54 2.75 -10.89 -5.12
CA GLY A 54 2.81 -12.28 -4.71
C GLY A 54 1.48 -12.78 -4.12
N GLY A 55 1.46 -14.05 -3.74
CA GLY A 55 0.31 -14.67 -3.10
C GLY A 55 0.70 -16.04 -2.51
N PRO A 56 -0.02 -16.53 -1.50
CA PRO A 56 0.28 -17.80 -0.85
C PRO A 56 -0.19 -19.02 -1.68
N SER A 57 -1.10 -18.80 -2.63
CA SER A 57 -1.71 -19.87 -3.42
C SER A 57 -0.78 -20.42 -4.50
N SER A 58 -1.04 -21.65 -4.94
CA SER A 58 -0.53 -22.17 -6.20
C SER A 58 -1.45 -21.74 -7.35
N VAL A 59 -0.89 -21.29 -8.48
CA VAL A 59 -1.70 -20.93 -9.68
C VAL A 59 -2.45 -22.12 -10.28
N LEU A 60 -2.00 -23.33 -9.97
CA LEU A 60 -2.57 -24.60 -10.46
C LEU A 60 -3.75 -25.08 -9.60
N GLN A 61 -3.90 -24.54 -8.39
CA GLN A 61 -4.98 -24.95 -7.49
C GLN A 61 -6.35 -24.50 -8.04
N ARG A 62 -7.37 -25.35 -7.86
CA ARG A 62 -8.76 -24.98 -8.18
C ARG A 62 -9.17 -23.76 -7.34
N GLY A 63 -9.75 -22.75 -7.99
CA GLY A 63 -10.15 -21.52 -7.30
C GLY A 63 -8.99 -20.56 -6.96
N ALA A 64 -7.77 -20.82 -7.46
CA ALA A 64 -6.65 -19.92 -7.23
C ALA A 64 -6.96 -18.48 -7.72
N PRO A 65 -6.51 -17.44 -6.99
CA PRO A 65 -6.72 -16.03 -7.37
C PRO A 65 -6.19 -15.68 -8.76
N LYS A 66 -7.06 -15.37 -9.72
CA LYS A 66 -6.66 -15.02 -11.10
C LYS A 66 -7.22 -13.67 -11.48
N CYS A 67 -6.36 -12.82 -12.04
CA CYS A 67 -6.82 -11.62 -12.73
C CYS A 67 -7.24 -11.95 -14.17
N ASN A 68 -7.95 -11.04 -14.81
CA ASN A 68 -8.35 -11.21 -16.20
C ASN A 68 -7.15 -11.02 -17.14
N LYS A 69 -6.97 -11.94 -18.10
CA LYS A 69 -5.86 -11.94 -19.06
C LYS A 69 -5.78 -10.65 -19.90
N ALA A 70 -6.90 -9.99 -20.16
CA ALA A 70 -6.94 -8.73 -20.92
C ALA A 70 -6.12 -7.60 -20.28
N ILE A 71 -5.70 -7.74 -19.01
CA ILE A 71 -4.76 -6.81 -18.35
C ILE A 71 -3.43 -6.73 -19.12
N PHE A 72 -2.95 -7.85 -19.67
CA PHE A 72 -1.70 -7.89 -20.44
C PHE A 72 -1.83 -7.29 -21.85
N GLU A 73 -3.05 -6.91 -22.25
CA GLU A 73 -3.38 -6.34 -23.57
C GLU A 73 -3.69 -4.84 -23.48
N LEU A 74 -3.58 -4.23 -22.29
CA LEU A 74 -3.86 -2.80 -22.05
C LEU A 74 -2.79 -1.86 -22.63
N GLY A 75 -1.69 -2.37 -23.16
CA GLY A 75 -0.61 -1.55 -23.74
C GLY A 75 0.21 -0.78 -22.70
N VAL A 76 0.12 -1.13 -21.42
CA VAL A 76 0.89 -0.52 -20.32
C VAL A 76 1.85 -1.54 -19.71
N PRO A 77 3.02 -1.13 -19.20
CA PRO A 77 3.96 -2.08 -18.60
C PRO A 77 3.35 -2.82 -17.40
N VAL A 78 3.69 -4.11 -17.30
CA VAL A 78 3.21 -4.99 -16.23
C VAL A 78 4.39 -5.65 -15.53
N LEU A 79 4.45 -5.60 -14.19
CA LEU A 79 5.42 -6.31 -13.37
C LEU A 79 4.72 -7.38 -12.53
N GLY A 80 5.08 -8.65 -12.71
CA GLY A 80 4.65 -9.76 -11.86
C GLY A 80 5.72 -10.12 -10.83
N ILE A 81 5.32 -10.22 -9.56
CA ILE A 81 6.22 -10.58 -8.45
C ILE A 81 5.78 -11.93 -7.86
N CYS A 82 6.68 -12.89 -7.81
CA CYS A 82 6.44 -14.25 -7.31
C CYS A 82 5.18 -14.89 -7.94
N TYR A 83 4.08 -14.99 -7.20
CA TYR A 83 2.79 -15.44 -7.72
C TYR A 83 2.35 -14.66 -8.97
N GLY A 84 2.54 -13.34 -9.00
CA GLY A 84 2.22 -12.52 -10.17
C GLY A 84 3.00 -12.93 -11.42
N MET A 85 4.28 -13.31 -11.27
CA MET A 85 5.08 -13.86 -12.37
C MET A 85 4.58 -15.24 -12.80
N GLN A 86 4.24 -16.11 -11.84
CA GLN A 86 3.71 -17.44 -12.12
C GLN A 86 2.36 -17.35 -12.85
N LEU A 87 1.46 -16.49 -12.39
CA LEU A 87 0.16 -16.26 -12.98
C LEU A 87 0.29 -15.74 -14.41
N MET A 88 1.19 -14.78 -14.62
CA MET A 88 1.55 -14.30 -15.96
C MET A 88 2.06 -15.44 -16.84
N GLY A 89 2.97 -16.28 -16.33
CA GLY A 89 3.46 -17.46 -17.03
C GLY A 89 2.33 -18.41 -17.44
N TYR A 90 1.39 -18.67 -16.52
CA TYR A 90 0.25 -19.55 -16.73
C TYR A 90 -0.75 -18.98 -17.77
N LEU A 91 -1.20 -17.73 -17.60
CA LEU A 91 -2.23 -17.11 -18.45
C LEU A 91 -1.74 -16.83 -19.88
N LEU A 92 -0.43 -16.63 -20.06
CA LEU A 92 0.17 -16.33 -21.36
C LEU A 92 0.66 -17.60 -22.10
N GLY A 93 0.34 -18.79 -21.60
CA GLY A 93 0.60 -20.07 -22.29
C GLY A 93 1.97 -20.70 -22.02
N GLY A 94 2.66 -20.25 -20.97
CA GLY A 94 3.80 -20.97 -20.40
C GLY A 94 3.37 -22.19 -19.57
N LYS A 95 4.34 -22.86 -18.94
CA LYS A 95 4.09 -23.98 -18.02
C LYS A 95 4.55 -23.59 -16.62
N VAL A 96 3.68 -23.73 -15.63
CA VAL A 96 4.02 -23.58 -14.21
C VAL A 96 3.94 -24.95 -13.54
N GLY A 97 4.83 -25.20 -12.58
CA GLY A 97 4.80 -26.44 -11.80
C GLY A 97 5.54 -26.27 -10.47
N LYS A 98 5.37 -27.27 -9.61
CA LYS A 98 6.06 -27.34 -8.31
C LYS A 98 7.58 -27.36 -8.54
N SER A 99 8.31 -26.62 -7.72
CA SER A 99 9.76 -26.76 -7.64
C SER A 99 10.13 -28.10 -7.01
N LYS A 100 11.21 -28.72 -7.48
CA LYS A 100 11.76 -29.96 -6.88
C LYS A 100 12.29 -29.72 -5.46
N ARG A 101 12.72 -28.48 -5.17
CA ARG A 101 13.16 -28.01 -3.85
C ARG A 101 12.54 -26.65 -3.61
N ARG A 102 11.77 -26.49 -2.53
CA ARG A 102 11.23 -25.17 -2.17
C ARG A 102 12.40 -24.26 -1.79
N GLU A 103 12.45 -23.07 -2.38
CA GLU A 103 13.48 -22.07 -2.10
C GLU A 103 12.83 -20.94 -1.30
N TYR A 104 13.07 -20.95 0.00
CA TYR A 104 12.69 -19.90 0.93
C TYR A 104 13.97 -19.34 1.54
N GLY A 105 14.30 -18.10 1.22
CA GLY A 105 15.48 -17.43 1.78
C GLY A 105 16.33 -16.71 0.75
N HIS A 106 17.56 -16.42 1.16
CA HIS A 106 18.54 -15.75 0.31
C HIS A 106 18.99 -16.66 -0.83
N ALA A 107 19.05 -16.10 -2.03
CA ALA A 107 19.64 -16.72 -3.20
C ALA A 107 20.48 -15.69 -3.98
N GLU A 108 21.30 -16.18 -4.90
CA GLU A 108 22.03 -15.34 -5.86
C GLU A 108 21.32 -15.43 -7.23
N LEU A 109 20.85 -14.28 -7.72
CA LEU A 109 20.36 -14.13 -9.07
C LEU A 109 21.54 -13.89 -10.02
N ILE A 110 21.61 -14.67 -11.09
CA ILE A 110 22.54 -14.47 -12.19
C ILE A 110 21.76 -13.91 -13.38
N GLU A 111 22.12 -12.72 -13.85
CA GLU A 111 21.57 -12.13 -15.06
C GLU A 111 22.11 -12.87 -16.30
N ASP A 112 21.18 -13.41 -17.10
CA ASP A 112 21.43 -14.12 -18.35
C ASP A 112 21.41 -13.19 -19.55
N LYS A 113 20.49 -12.22 -19.55
CA LYS A 113 20.31 -11.23 -20.59
C LYS A 113 19.96 -9.89 -19.98
N LYS A 114 20.43 -8.82 -20.62
CA LYS A 114 20.17 -7.44 -20.20
C LYS A 114 18.67 -7.19 -20.07
N ASP A 115 18.23 -6.99 -18.83
CA ASP A 115 16.87 -6.61 -18.49
C ASP A 115 16.87 -5.18 -17.95
N ILE A 116 15.92 -4.36 -18.41
CA ILE A 116 15.81 -2.98 -17.93
C ILE A 116 15.63 -2.93 -16.42
N LEU A 117 14.98 -3.94 -15.82
CA LEU A 117 14.79 -4.04 -14.37
C LEU A 117 16.12 -4.07 -13.61
N TYR A 118 17.18 -4.64 -14.18
CA TYR A 118 18.49 -4.81 -13.55
C TYR A 118 19.49 -3.72 -13.91
N SER A 119 19.05 -2.63 -14.56
CA SER A 119 19.93 -1.50 -14.85
C SER A 119 20.59 -0.97 -13.56
N GLY A 120 21.92 -1.01 -13.49
CA GLY A 120 22.71 -0.61 -12.31
C GLY A 120 22.98 -1.74 -11.31
N TRP A 121 22.55 -2.97 -11.60
CA TRP A 121 22.98 -4.16 -10.87
C TRP A 121 24.29 -4.69 -11.45
N LYS A 122 25.04 -5.44 -10.64
CA LYS A 122 26.07 -6.34 -11.15
C LYS A 122 25.38 -7.55 -11.77
N ARG A 123 26.11 -8.33 -12.57
CA ARG A 123 25.59 -9.59 -13.15
C ARG A 123 25.05 -10.56 -12.09
N LYS A 124 25.60 -10.51 -10.86
CA LYS A 124 25.20 -11.33 -9.72
C LYS A 124 24.74 -10.45 -8.58
N GLU A 125 23.56 -10.72 -8.04
CA GLU A 125 22.99 -9.97 -6.92
C GLU A 125 22.24 -10.87 -5.95
N LYS A 126 22.24 -10.46 -4.66
CA LYS A 126 21.50 -11.15 -3.60
C LYS A 126 20.02 -10.81 -3.68
N ILE A 127 19.18 -11.84 -3.62
CA ILE A 127 17.72 -11.73 -3.70
C ILE A 127 17.04 -12.58 -2.63
N TRP A 128 15.78 -12.27 -2.33
CA TRP A 128 14.93 -13.04 -1.42
C TRP A 128 13.88 -13.87 -2.17
N MET A 129 14.09 -15.18 -2.19
CA MET A 129 13.18 -16.16 -2.79
C MET A 129 12.15 -16.63 -1.77
N SER A 130 10.90 -16.80 -2.21
CA SER A 130 9.85 -17.41 -1.39
C SER A 130 8.81 -18.08 -2.28
N HIS A 131 9.11 -19.30 -2.76
CA HIS A 131 8.20 -19.96 -3.69
C HIS A 131 8.19 -21.49 -3.57
N GLY A 132 6.98 -22.05 -3.69
CA GLY A 132 6.75 -23.49 -3.88
C GLY A 132 6.63 -23.89 -5.35
N ASP A 133 6.09 -23.00 -6.17
CA ASP A 133 5.93 -23.17 -7.62
C ASP A 133 6.92 -22.30 -8.39
N GLN A 134 7.13 -22.63 -9.67
CA GLN A 134 7.97 -21.85 -10.58
C GLN A 134 7.49 -22.00 -12.03
N VAL A 135 7.86 -21.03 -12.86
CA VAL A 135 7.70 -21.14 -14.31
C VAL A 135 8.72 -22.17 -14.83
N LEU A 136 8.23 -23.23 -15.47
CA LEU A 136 9.03 -24.31 -16.07
C LEU A 136 9.26 -24.09 -17.57
N LYS A 137 8.32 -23.44 -18.26
CA LYS A 137 8.41 -23.08 -19.68
C LYS A 137 7.94 -21.65 -19.88
N LEU A 138 8.74 -20.85 -20.55
CA LEU A 138 8.41 -19.46 -20.89
C LEU A 138 7.18 -19.41 -21.81
N PRO A 139 6.30 -18.40 -21.65
CA PRO A 139 5.31 -18.05 -22.66
C PRO A 139 5.96 -17.63 -23.98
N LYS A 140 5.21 -17.71 -25.09
CA LYS A 140 5.71 -17.26 -26.41
C LYS A 140 6.10 -15.77 -26.35
N GLY A 141 7.26 -15.43 -26.93
CA GLY A 141 7.78 -14.06 -26.97
C GLY A 141 8.50 -13.60 -25.69
N PHE A 142 8.45 -14.39 -24.61
CA PHE A 142 9.22 -14.10 -23.41
C PHE A 142 10.65 -14.61 -23.52
N VAL A 143 11.52 -13.89 -22.82
CA VAL A 143 12.94 -14.18 -22.72
C VAL A 143 13.28 -14.32 -21.24
N ARG A 144 14.07 -15.33 -20.88
CA ARG A 144 14.63 -15.45 -19.53
C ARG A 144 15.67 -14.35 -19.33
N SER A 145 15.50 -13.53 -18.30
CA SER A 145 16.50 -12.52 -17.91
C SER A 145 17.43 -12.98 -16.80
N GLY A 146 17.04 -13.95 -15.99
CA GLY A 146 17.93 -14.48 -14.96
C GLY A 146 17.49 -15.82 -14.37
N HIS A 147 18.44 -16.45 -13.69
CA HIS A 147 18.28 -17.72 -13.01
C HIS A 147 18.96 -17.74 -11.63
N THR A 148 18.58 -18.68 -10.79
CA THR A 148 19.30 -19.06 -9.56
C THR A 148 19.78 -20.51 -9.68
N LYS A 149 20.49 -20.99 -8.66
CA LYS A 149 20.87 -22.40 -8.54
C LYS A 149 19.66 -23.35 -8.55
N ASN A 150 18.54 -22.94 -7.96
CA ASN A 150 17.35 -23.79 -7.79
C ASN A 150 16.18 -23.42 -8.72
N SER A 151 16.20 -22.23 -9.33
CA SER A 151 15.18 -21.75 -10.26
C SER A 151 15.78 -21.41 -11.63
N LYS A 152 15.45 -22.23 -12.64
CA LYS A 152 15.95 -22.04 -14.01
C LYS A 152 15.40 -20.80 -14.70
N ILE A 153 14.25 -20.29 -14.26
CA ILE A 153 13.59 -19.09 -14.76
C ILE A 153 13.22 -18.27 -13.52
N ALA A 154 14.22 -17.60 -12.94
CA ALA A 154 14.03 -16.73 -11.78
C ALA A 154 13.48 -15.35 -12.19
N SER A 155 13.69 -14.97 -13.45
CA SER A 155 13.05 -13.80 -14.05
C SER A 155 12.90 -13.93 -15.55
N MET A 156 11.90 -13.23 -16.08
CA MET A 156 11.56 -13.22 -17.50
C MET A 156 10.98 -11.87 -17.91
N PHE A 157 11.11 -11.53 -19.19
CA PHE A 157 10.46 -10.35 -19.75
C PHE A 157 10.04 -10.55 -21.21
N HIS A 158 9.06 -9.78 -21.65
CA HIS A 158 8.67 -9.65 -23.05
C HIS A 158 9.19 -8.31 -23.59
N PRO A 159 10.15 -8.31 -24.54
CA PRO A 159 10.79 -7.08 -25.02
C PRO A 159 9.80 -6.04 -25.57
N GLU A 160 8.87 -6.46 -26.44
CA GLU A 160 7.93 -5.54 -27.11
C GLU A 160 6.79 -5.07 -26.18
N LYS A 161 6.21 -5.98 -25.39
CA LYS A 161 5.04 -5.69 -24.56
C LYS A 161 5.36 -5.06 -23.20
N LYS A 162 6.64 -4.93 -22.85
CA LYS A 162 7.11 -4.40 -21.54
C LYS A 162 6.44 -5.11 -20.36
N ILE A 163 6.36 -6.44 -20.46
CA ILE A 163 5.83 -7.31 -19.41
C ILE A 163 7.02 -7.99 -18.75
N TYR A 164 7.14 -7.87 -17.43
CA TYR A 164 8.28 -8.35 -16.65
C TYR A 164 7.80 -9.24 -15.50
N GLY A 165 8.58 -10.27 -15.18
CA GLY A 165 8.30 -11.19 -14.09
C GLY A 165 9.56 -11.49 -13.29
N VAL A 166 9.46 -11.42 -11.97
CA VAL A 166 10.51 -11.83 -11.03
C VAL A 166 9.96 -12.83 -10.01
N GLN A 167 10.70 -13.90 -9.74
CA GLN A 167 10.28 -14.97 -8.83
C GLN A 167 10.58 -14.64 -7.36
N PHE A 168 11.44 -13.64 -7.13
CA PHE A 168 11.85 -13.13 -5.82
C PHE A 168 11.07 -11.88 -5.42
N HIS A 169 11.25 -11.45 -4.17
CA HIS A 169 10.58 -10.29 -3.58
C HIS A 169 11.51 -9.06 -3.56
N PRO A 170 11.40 -8.13 -4.54
CA PRO A 170 12.17 -6.88 -4.52
C PRO A 170 11.69 -5.88 -3.46
N GLU A 171 10.51 -6.08 -2.88
CA GLU A 171 9.91 -5.16 -1.91
C GLU A 171 10.51 -5.28 -0.50
N VAL A 172 11.07 -6.45 -0.18
CA VAL A 172 11.64 -6.76 1.14
C VAL A 172 13.10 -6.34 1.22
N VAL A 173 13.54 -6.00 2.44
CA VAL A 173 14.91 -5.56 2.72
C VAL A 173 15.98 -6.62 2.42
N HIS A 174 15.60 -7.90 2.46
CA HIS A 174 16.47 -9.04 2.13
C HIS A 174 16.90 -9.10 0.66
N THR A 175 16.27 -8.30 -0.22
CA THR A 175 16.78 -8.00 -1.56
C THR A 175 17.38 -6.59 -1.52
N PRO A 176 18.69 -6.41 -1.24
CA PRO A 176 19.26 -5.10 -0.87
C PRO A 176 19.08 -4.04 -1.96
N LYS A 177 19.14 -4.45 -3.24
CA LYS A 177 18.91 -3.57 -4.40
C LYS A 177 17.49 -3.62 -4.95
N GLY A 178 16.53 -4.15 -4.20
CA GLY A 178 15.15 -4.35 -4.65
C GLY A 178 14.45 -3.04 -5.05
N MET A 179 14.76 -1.93 -4.38
CA MET A 179 14.25 -0.60 -4.76
C MET A 179 14.67 -0.18 -6.18
N THR A 180 15.84 -0.63 -6.66
CA THR A 180 16.29 -0.37 -8.03
C THR A 180 15.37 -1.02 -9.06
N ILE A 181 14.78 -2.19 -8.77
CA ILE A 181 13.77 -2.84 -9.63
C ILE A 181 12.55 -1.93 -9.77
N PHE A 182 12.02 -1.41 -8.66
CA PHE A 182 10.88 -0.48 -8.69
C PHE A 182 11.20 0.79 -9.47
N LYS A 183 12.35 1.42 -9.21
CA LYS A 183 12.77 2.62 -9.95
C LYS A 183 12.93 2.36 -11.45
N ASN A 184 13.55 1.24 -11.83
CA ASN A 184 13.73 0.88 -13.24
C ASN A 184 12.39 0.57 -13.92
N PHE A 185 11.51 -0.18 -13.27
CA PHE A 185 10.17 -0.44 -13.80
C PHE A 185 9.36 0.85 -13.97
N LEU A 186 9.26 1.66 -12.92
CA LEU A 186 8.42 2.86 -12.90
C LEU A 186 8.98 3.95 -13.82
N TYR A 187 10.26 4.27 -13.72
CA TYR A 187 10.83 5.41 -14.44
C TYR A 187 11.27 5.06 -15.86
N LYS A 188 11.88 3.87 -16.06
CA LYS A 188 12.45 3.51 -17.37
C LYS A 188 11.49 2.71 -18.23
N ALA A 189 10.83 1.69 -17.67
CA ALA A 189 9.89 0.89 -18.46
C ALA A 189 8.55 1.63 -18.69
N ALA A 190 8.00 2.23 -17.62
CA ALA A 190 6.74 2.97 -17.66
C ALA A 190 6.87 4.47 -17.93
N GLY A 191 8.07 5.04 -17.95
CA GLY A 191 8.30 6.46 -18.28
C GLY A 191 7.71 7.43 -17.27
N LEU A 192 7.43 6.98 -16.04
CA LEU A 192 6.79 7.79 -15.02
C LEU A 192 7.75 8.79 -14.38
N LYS A 193 7.25 9.99 -14.10
CA LYS A 193 8.01 11.04 -13.41
C LYS A 193 7.67 11.06 -11.92
N PRO A 194 8.67 11.19 -11.02
CA PRO A 194 8.51 11.16 -9.57
C PRO A 194 7.86 12.44 -9.02
N ASN A 195 6.62 12.72 -9.42
CA ASN A 195 5.93 14.00 -9.15
C ASN A 195 4.98 13.95 -7.94
N TRP A 196 4.68 12.76 -7.43
CA TRP A 196 3.78 12.60 -6.28
C TRP A 196 4.56 12.78 -4.98
N THR A 197 4.51 14.00 -4.45
CA THR A 197 5.16 14.40 -3.19
C THR A 197 4.13 14.79 -2.14
N MET A 198 4.48 14.75 -0.86
CA MET A 198 3.59 15.23 0.21
C MET A 198 3.18 16.69 0.02
N LYS A 199 4.06 17.55 -0.53
CA LYS A 199 3.72 18.95 -0.86
C LYS A 199 2.62 19.04 -1.91
N SER A 200 2.70 18.23 -2.97
CA SER A 200 1.65 18.17 -4.01
C SER A 200 0.34 17.61 -3.44
N PHE A 201 0.43 16.56 -2.62
CA PHE A 201 -0.73 15.94 -1.99
C PHE A 201 -1.49 16.92 -1.08
N ILE A 202 -0.78 17.67 -0.23
CA ILE A 202 -1.41 18.65 0.67
C ILE A 202 -2.21 19.70 -0.13
N LYS A 203 -1.65 20.21 -1.23
CA LYS A 203 -2.34 21.21 -2.07
C LYS A 203 -3.64 20.66 -2.67
N GLU A 204 -3.59 19.44 -3.20
CA GLU A 204 -4.76 18.77 -3.77
C GLU A 204 -5.81 18.45 -2.70
N ALA A 205 -5.39 17.85 -1.59
CA ALA A 205 -6.29 17.50 -0.50
C ALA A 205 -7.00 18.73 0.07
N ILE A 206 -6.30 19.86 0.24
CA ILE A 206 -6.92 21.13 0.66
C ILE A 206 -7.99 21.57 -0.32
N LYS A 207 -7.71 21.48 -1.63
CA LYS A 207 -8.68 21.84 -2.68
C LYS A 207 -9.90 20.94 -2.63
N ASP A 208 -9.69 19.63 -2.53
CA ASP A 208 -10.77 18.63 -2.51
C ASP A 208 -11.64 18.80 -1.26
N ILE A 209 -11.03 18.99 -0.09
CA ILE A 209 -11.73 19.27 1.17
C ILE A 209 -12.58 20.53 1.03
N ARG A 210 -12.03 21.63 0.50
CA ARG A 210 -12.78 22.88 0.31
C ARG A 210 -13.99 22.69 -0.60
N ALA A 211 -13.81 21.97 -1.71
CA ALA A 211 -14.88 21.69 -2.66
C ALA A 211 -15.99 20.82 -2.05
N GLN A 212 -15.61 19.79 -1.29
CA GLN A 212 -16.56 18.85 -0.68
C GLN A 212 -17.32 19.47 0.51
N VAL A 213 -16.65 20.25 1.36
CA VAL A 213 -17.24 20.86 2.55
C VAL A 213 -18.05 22.12 2.21
N GLY A 214 -17.50 22.96 1.32
CA GLY A 214 -18.10 24.22 0.92
C GLY A 214 -18.33 25.16 2.12
N LYS A 215 -19.61 25.41 2.44
CA LYS A 215 -20.03 26.33 3.51
C LYS A 215 -20.35 25.65 4.84
N LYS A 216 -20.32 24.32 4.91
CA LYS A 216 -20.69 23.56 6.11
C LYS A 216 -19.58 23.58 7.16
N ASP A 217 -19.97 23.38 8.41
CA ASP A 217 -19.06 23.11 9.51
C ASP A 217 -18.71 21.62 9.58
N VAL A 218 -17.53 21.33 10.15
CA VAL A 218 -16.96 19.99 10.26
C VAL A 218 -16.57 19.74 11.71
N VAL A 219 -17.07 18.65 12.27
CA VAL A 219 -16.68 18.15 13.59
C VAL A 219 -15.64 17.05 13.43
N LEU A 220 -14.57 17.10 14.22
CA LEU A 220 -13.52 16.09 14.24
C LEU A 220 -13.25 15.59 15.66
N GLY A 221 -13.26 14.28 15.85
CA GLY A 221 -12.69 13.64 17.05
C GLY A 221 -11.17 13.66 17.02
N LEU A 222 -10.57 14.46 17.90
CA LEU A 222 -9.13 14.53 18.08
C LEU A 222 -8.74 13.57 19.21
N SER A 223 -7.82 12.64 18.95
CA SER A 223 -7.36 11.66 19.96
C SER A 223 -5.96 11.95 20.49
N GLY A 224 -5.20 12.84 19.86
CA GLY A 224 -3.76 13.01 20.09
C GLY A 224 -2.88 12.04 19.26
N GLY A 225 -3.48 11.02 18.64
CA GLY A 225 -2.79 10.17 17.68
C GLY A 225 -2.42 10.89 16.39
N VAL A 226 -1.40 10.40 15.68
CA VAL A 226 -0.86 11.04 14.47
C VAL A 226 -1.92 11.25 13.37
N ASP A 227 -2.81 10.29 13.15
CA ASP A 227 -3.80 10.36 12.07
C ASP A 227 -4.83 11.48 12.29
N SER A 228 -5.44 11.52 13.49
CA SER A 228 -6.40 12.58 13.83
C SER A 228 -5.73 13.96 13.89
N SER A 229 -4.47 14.00 14.32
CA SER A 229 -3.66 15.23 14.39
C SER A 229 -3.36 15.79 13.01
N VAL A 230 -2.88 14.96 12.07
CA VAL A 230 -2.62 15.36 10.68
C VAL A 230 -3.93 15.76 10.00
N THR A 231 -5.01 15.01 10.23
CA THR A 231 -6.34 15.32 9.72
C THR A 231 -6.83 16.69 10.22
N ALA A 232 -6.68 16.98 11.51
CA ALA A 232 -7.05 18.26 12.10
C ALA A 232 -6.30 19.42 11.46
N VAL A 233 -4.97 19.31 11.32
CA VAL A 233 -4.16 20.38 10.71
C VAL A 233 -4.50 20.54 9.22
N LEU A 234 -4.76 19.45 8.50
CA LEU A 234 -5.11 19.52 7.07
C LEU A 234 -6.49 20.15 6.85
N LEU A 235 -7.50 19.75 7.64
CA LEU A 235 -8.82 20.36 7.66
C LEU A 235 -8.72 21.84 8.04
N HIS A 236 -7.96 22.19 9.08
CA HIS A 236 -7.82 23.57 9.50
C HIS A 236 -7.19 24.45 8.40
N LYS A 237 -6.15 23.96 7.70
CA LYS A 237 -5.59 24.65 6.54
C LYS A 237 -6.60 24.80 5.39
N ALA A 238 -7.52 23.86 5.25
CA ALA A 238 -8.53 23.88 4.21
C ALA A 238 -9.71 24.82 4.53
N ILE A 239 -10.30 24.71 5.72
CA ILE A 239 -11.60 25.31 6.07
C ILE A 239 -11.55 26.23 7.30
N GLY A 240 -10.40 26.38 7.95
CA GLY A 240 -10.17 27.35 9.02
C GLY A 240 -11.13 27.17 10.20
N LYS A 241 -11.89 28.23 10.50
CA LYS A 241 -12.81 28.33 11.64
C LYS A 241 -14.03 27.40 11.57
N LYS A 242 -14.30 26.79 10.41
CA LYS A 242 -15.38 25.80 10.23
C LYS A 242 -15.04 24.42 10.79
N LEU A 243 -13.82 24.23 11.30
CA LEU A 243 -13.38 23.00 11.94
C LEU A 243 -13.55 23.12 13.45
N HIS A 244 -14.32 22.21 14.02
CA HIS A 244 -14.53 22.06 15.45
C HIS A 244 -13.96 20.73 15.91
N CYS A 245 -12.87 20.76 16.67
CA CYS A 245 -12.23 19.57 17.21
C CYS A 245 -12.76 19.26 18.62
N ILE A 246 -13.06 18.00 18.88
CA ILE A 246 -13.45 17.50 20.20
C ILE A 246 -12.40 16.49 20.66
N PHE A 247 -11.77 16.78 21.79
CA PHE A 247 -10.83 15.89 22.47
C PHE A 247 -11.47 15.39 23.76
N VAL A 248 -11.69 14.09 23.87
CA VAL A 248 -12.26 13.47 25.08
C VAL A 248 -11.13 13.01 25.98
N ASP A 249 -10.97 13.67 27.12
CA ASP A 249 -10.11 13.17 28.18
C ASP A 249 -10.86 12.11 28.98
N ASN A 250 -10.50 10.85 28.74
CA ASN A 250 -11.09 9.69 29.38
C ASN A 250 -10.36 9.26 30.67
N GLY A 251 -9.31 10.00 31.11
CA GLY A 251 -8.52 9.65 32.28
C GLY A 251 -7.55 8.47 32.09
N LEU A 252 -7.36 7.99 30.85
CA LEU A 252 -6.52 6.83 30.52
C LEU A 252 -5.37 7.21 29.56
N LEU A 253 -5.09 8.51 29.45
CA LEU A 253 -4.04 9.05 28.61
C LEU A 253 -2.67 8.90 29.28
N ARG A 254 -1.59 9.10 28.52
CA ARG A 254 -0.26 9.19 29.11
C ARG A 254 -0.13 10.49 29.91
N LYS A 255 0.84 10.52 30.81
CA LYS A 255 1.20 11.71 31.57
C LYS A 255 1.37 12.92 30.62
N ASP A 256 0.73 14.04 30.99
CA ASP A 256 0.76 15.33 30.28
C ASP A 256 0.20 15.34 28.84
N GLU A 257 -0.39 14.24 28.36
CA GLU A 257 -0.88 14.15 26.98
C GLU A 257 -2.01 15.15 26.69
N LYS A 258 -2.95 15.34 27.62
CA LYS A 258 -4.00 16.37 27.52
C LYS A 258 -3.41 17.78 27.35
N GLN A 259 -2.43 18.13 28.18
CA GLN A 259 -1.79 19.43 28.21
C GLN A 259 -1.02 19.68 26.90
N ASN A 260 -0.30 18.66 26.42
CA ASN A 260 0.41 18.72 25.15
C ASN A 260 -0.54 18.92 23.96
N VAL A 261 -1.66 18.20 23.92
CA VAL A 261 -2.70 18.38 22.88
C VAL A 261 -3.28 19.79 22.94
N LYS A 262 -3.67 20.29 24.13
CA LYS A 262 -4.18 21.66 24.30
C LYS A 262 -3.16 22.69 23.80
N ARG A 263 -1.89 22.58 24.21
CA ARG A 263 -0.81 23.51 23.83
C ARG A 263 -0.60 23.55 22.32
N ILE A 264 -0.57 22.39 21.66
CA ILE A 264 -0.32 22.31 20.21
C ILE A 264 -1.51 22.85 19.42
N PHE A 265 -2.71 22.31 19.64
CA PHE A 265 -3.84 22.59 18.76
C PHE A 265 -4.52 23.91 19.08
N LYS A 266 -4.76 24.21 20.36
CA LYS A 266 -5.37 25.48 20.77
C LYS A 266 -4.35 26.61 20.84
N GLY A 267 -3.14 26.34 21.31
CA GLY A 267 -2.07 27.34 21.46
C GLY A 267 -1.35 27.66 20.16
N HIS A 268 -0.63 26.69 19.57
CA HIS A 268 0.18 26.97 18.37
C HIS A 268 -0.67 27.10 17.09
N PHE A 269 -1.60 26.17 16.86
CA PHE A 269 -2.41 26.17 15.63
C PHE A 269 -3.67 27.01 15.71
N HIS A 270 -4.09 27.46 16.90
CA HIS A 270 -5.31 28.23 17.11
C HIS A 270 -6.57 27.54 16.53
N ILE A 271 -6.60 26.21 16.56
CA ILE A 271 -7.74 25.40 16.16
C ILE A 271 -8.80 25.47 17.26
N ASP A 272 -10.08 25.58 16.87
CA ASP A 272 -11.19 25.44 17.80
C ASP A 272 -11.19 24.02 18.38
N LEU A 273 -10.74 23.92 19.64
CA LEU A 273 -10.58 22.68 20.36
C LEU A 273 -11.37 22.72 21.65
N ARG A 274 -12.38 21.86 21.70
CA ARG A 274 -13.18 21.55 22.88
C ARG A 274 -12.59 20.33 23.58
N VAL A 275 -12.30 20.48 24.87
CA VAL A 275 -11.86 19.35 25.70
C VAL A 275 -13.00 18.90 26.59
N ALA A 276 -13.41 17.64 26.43
CA ALA A 276 -14.42 16.99 27.23
C ALA A 276 -13.74 16.27 28.40
N GLU A 277 -13.82 16.85 29.59
CA GLU A 277 -13.27 16.24 30.81
C GLU A 277 -14.23 15.11 31.26
N ALA A 278 -13.84 13.85 31.06
CA ALA A 278 -14.68 12.68 31.31
C ALA A 278 -14.01 11.59 32.17
N GLU A 279 -12.84 11.86 32.75
CA GLU A 279 -12.07 10.93 33.59
C GLU A 279 -12.93 10.17 34.60
N SER A 280 -13.62 10.87 35.51
CA SER A 280 -14.42 10.22 36.56
C SER A 280 -15.51 9.32 35.98
N ARG A 281 -16.09 9.68 34.83
CA ARG A 281 -17.12 8.88 34.16
C ARG A 281 -16.55 7.54 33.67
N PHE A 282 -15.38 7.57 33.03
CA PHE A 282 -14.73 6.36 32.54
C PHE A 282 -14.24 5.48 33.68
N LEU A 283 -13.54 6.06 34.66
CA LEU A 283 -13.00 5.31 35.80
C LEU A 283 -14.12 4.63 36.62
N ASN A 284 -15.23 5.33 36.87
CA ASN A 284 -16.38 4.74 37.57
C ASN A 284 -17.00 3.57 36.81
N ARG A 285 -17.07 3.64 35.47
CA ARG A 285 -17.61 2.56 34.63
C ARG A 285 -16.67 1.37 34.50
N LEU A 286 -15.38 1.56 34.75
CA LEU A 286 -14.36 0.52 34.70
C LEU A 286 -14.08 -0.14 36.05
N LYS A 287 -14.63 0.39 37.15
CA LYS A 287 -14.46 -0.14 38.50
C LYS A 287 -14.89 -1.61 38.56
N GLY A 288 -13.97 -2.47 39.00
CA GLY A 288 -14.22 -3.92 39.17
C GLY A 288 -14.26 -4.73 37.87
N VAL A 289 -13.99 -4.13 36.69
CA VAL A 289 -14.03 -4.84 35.41
C VAL A 289 -12.67 -5.48 35.11
N ALA A 290 -12.54 -6.78 35.38
CA ALA A 290 -11.33 -7.55 35.09
C ALA A 290 -11.20 -7.94 33.60
N ASP A 291 -12.31 -8.31 32.96
CA ASP A 291 -12.33 -8.83 31.60
C ASP A 291 -11.93 -7.77 30.54
N PRO A 292 -10.92 -8.05 29.69
CA PRO A 292 -10.40 -7.08 28.73
C PRO A 292 -11.39 -6.73 27.62
N GLU A 293 -12.23 -7.65 27.17
CA GLU A 293 -13.22 -7.36 26.12
C GLU A 293 -14.34 -6.46 26.63
N LYS A 294 -14.84 -6.72 27.85
CA LYS A 294 -15.80 -5.88 28.54
C LYS A 294 -15.22 -4.49 28.75
N LYS A 295 -13.95 -4.35 29.17
CA LYS A 295 -13.27 -3.05 29.26
C LYS A 295 -13.29 -2.30 27.93
N ARG A 296 -12.93 -2.95 26.82
CA ARG A 296 -12.96 -2.35 25.47
C ARG A 296 -14.37 -1.87 25.09
N LYS A 297 -15.40 -2.70 25.31
CA LYS A 297 -16.80 -2.36 25.01
C LYS A 297 -17.30 -1.19 25.87
N ILE A 298 -16.91 -1.10 27.13
CA ILE A 298 -17.25 0.01 28.02
C ILE A 298 -16.59 1.30 27.55
N ILE A 299 -15.28 1.30 27.33
CA ILE A 299 -14.52 2.48 26.88
C ILE A 299 -15.09 3.01 25.56
N GLY A 300 -15.30 2.14 24.56
CA GLY A 300 -15.85 2.55 23.27
C GLY A 300 -17.24 3.17 23.39
N ARG A 301 -18.13 2.56 24.18
CA ARG A 301 -19.49 3.06 24.41
C ARG A 301 -19.50 4.41 25.10
N GLU A 302 -18.69 4.58 26.15
CA GLU A 302 -18.63 5.84 26.88
C GLU A 302 -17.98 6.95 26.05
N PHE A 303 -16.98 6.63 25.22
CA PHE A 303 -16.39 7.58 24.26
C PHE A 303 -17.44 8.11 23.27
N ILE A 304 -18.22 7.22 22.65
CA ILE A 304 -19.28 7.62 21.71
C ILE A 304 -20.28 8.55 22.40
N ARG A 305 -20.76 8.17 23.60
CA ARG A 305 -21.73 8.98 24.35
C ARG A 305 -21.22 10.36 24.73
N VAL A 306 -19.95 10.47 25.14
CA VAL A 306 -19.34 11.76 25.46
C VAL A 306 -19.15 12.58 24.19
N PHE A 307 -18.64 11.98 23.12
CA PHE A 307 -18.44 12.65 21.84
C PHE A 307 -19.76 13.19 21.26
N GLU A 308 -20.83 12.38 21.22
CA GLU A 308 -22.15 12.80 20.75
C GLU A 308 -22.72 13.95 21.58
N LYS A 309 -22.54 13.90 22.91
CA LYS A 309 -22.97 14.98 23.81
C LYS A 309 -22.25 16.29 23.49
N GLU A 310 -20.94 16.24 23.24
CA GLU A 310 -20.17 17.45 22.94
C GLU A 310 -20.38 17.95 21.51
N ALA A 311 -20.66 17.06 20.54
CA ALA A 311 -20.91 17.44 19.15
C ALA A 311 -22.27 18.12 18.92
N ARG A 312 -23.23 17.96 19.85
CA ARG A 312 -24.56 18.60 19.80
C ARG A 312 -24.60 20.00 20.40
N LYS A 313 -23.52 20.44 21.03
CA LYS A 313 -23.42 21.73 21.72
C LYS A 313 -22.63 22.71 20.87
#